data_AF-A0AAV4J3Y8-F1
#
_entry.id   AF-A0AAV4J3Y8-F1
#
_cell.length_a   1.000
_cell.length_b   1.000
_cell.length_c   1.000
_cell.angle_alpha   90.00
_cell.angle_beta   90.00
_cell.angle_gamma   90.00
#
_symmetry.space_group_name_H-M   'P 1'
#
loop_
_entity.id
_entity.type
_entity.pdbx_description
1 polymer ?
#
loop_
_entity_poly.entity_id
_entity_poly.type
_entity_poly.pdbx_seq_one_letter_code
_entity_poly.pdbx_strand_id
1 'polypeptide(L)'
;MFSDCKVIAGEEVVHQHRLVCGVVKVRECKKKKTRAEKRIRTWKLTGEVGKDKVNRQLRAHKEQTANEKWIDLKGVLLCTAEEVCGTSKGGKKIDKETWWSEEVQALMKKKKEAFKNWQREGTDQLKEVFKEKKEAKRAVAKAKEEGYKEYT
;
A
#
# COMPACT_ATOMS: atom_id res chain seq x y z
N MET A 1 3.01 15.40 25.82
CA MET A 1 2.03 16.21 26.59
C MET A 1 0.88 16.56 25.66
N PHE A 2 -0.35 16.30 26.08
CA PHE A 2 -1.56 16.59 25.30
C PHE A 2 -1.92 18.07 25.47
N SER A 3 -2.17 18.79 24.37
CA SER A 3 -2.31 20.26 24.40
C SER A 3 -3.70 20.77 24.01
N ASP A 4 -4.41 20.09 23.12
CA ASP A 4 -5.72 20.53 22.63
C ASP A 4 -6.55 19.33 22.12
N CYS A 5 -7.88 19.36 22.26
CA CYS A 5 -8.80 18.36 21.72
C CYS A 5 -10.02 19.05 21.12
N LYS A 6 -10.31 18.79 19.84
CA LYS A 6 -11.50 19.33 19.18
C LYS A 6 -12.25 18.25 18.42
N VAL A 7 -13.58 18.34 18.47
CA VAL A 7 -14.48 17.52 17.65
C VAL A 7 -14.71 18.26 16.34
N ILE A 8 -14.37 17.63 15.22
CA ILE A 8 -14.67 18.17 13.90
C ILE A 8 -16.16 17.94 13.64
N ALA A 9 -16.90 19.03 13.46
CA ALA A 9 -18.33 18.98 13.17
C ALA A 9 -18.55 18.37 11.77
N GLY A 10 -18.83 17.06 11.75
CA GLY A 10 -19.38 16.28 10.64
C GLY A 10 -18.61 16.37 9.33
N GLU A 11 -17.88 15.31 8.97
CA GLU A 11 -17.54 15.09 7.57
C GLU A 11 -18.75 14.45 6.86
N GLU A 12 -19.03 14.89 5.64
CA GLU A 12 -20.17 14.46 4.84
C GLU A 12 -20.22 12.95 4.51
N VAL A 13 -19.16 12.22 4.88
CA VAL A 13 -18.92 10.80 4.55
C VAL A 13 -19.41 9.85 5.64
N VAL A 14 -19.50 10.25 6.92
CA VAL A 14 -19.90 9.34 8.02
C VAL A 14 -20.86 10.06 8.98
N HIS A 15 -22.15 9.74 8.90
CA HIS A 15 -23.20 10.46 9.67
C HIS A 15 -23.26 10.01 11.14
N GLN A 16 -22.71 8.84 11.47
CA GLN A 16 -22.81 8.22 12.79
C GLN A 16 -21.65 8.55 13.74
N HIS A 17 -20.48 8.91 13.21
CA HIS A 17 -19.27 9.13 14.03
C HIS A 17 -18.64 10.49 13.68
N ARG A 18 -18.27 11.25 14.71
CA ARG A 18 -17.54 12.53 14.55
C ARG A 18 -16.06 12.31 14.80
N LEU A 19 -15.22 12.91 13.95
CA LEU A 19 -13.77 12.85 14.11
C LEU A 19 -13.34 13.72 15.29
N VAL A 20 -12.55 13.16 16.19
CA VAL A 20 -11.91 13.89 17.29
C VAL A 20 -10.45 14.05 16.94
N CYS A 21 -9.98 15.29 16.92
CA CYS A 21 -8.60 15.62 16.61
C CYS A 21 -7.93 16.18 17.87
N GLY A 22 -6.85 15.53 18.31
CA GLY A 22 -6.05 15.96 19.45
C GLY A 22 -4.67 16.43 19.01
N VAL A 23 -4.18 17.53 19.59
CA VAL A 23 -2.81 18.00 19.40
C VAL A 23 -1.94 17.41 20.51
N VAL A 24 -0.99 16.56 20.11
CA VAL A 24 -0.06 15.90 21.03
C VAL A 24 1.36 16.31 20.70
N LYS A 25 2.07 16.89 21.67
CA LYS A 25 3.52 17.07 21.58
C LYS A 25 4.20 15.73 21.87
N VAL A 26 4.81 15.16 20.82
CA VAL A 26 5.61 13.94 20.88
C VAL A 26 7.06 14.30 20.56
N ARG A 27 8.02 13.78 21.31
CA ARG A 27 9.43 13.88 20.93
C ARG A 27 9.64 13.06 19.66
N GLU A 28 10.22 13.66 18.62
CA GLU A 28 10.56 12.94 17.39
C GLU A 28 11.65 11.91 17.66
N CYS A 29 11.26 10.66 17.89
CA CYS A 29 12.18 9.55 17.75
C CYS A 29 12.34 9.27 16.25
N LYS A 30 13.45 9.74 15.66
CA LYS A 30 13.82 9.36 14.29
C LYS A 30 13.94 7.85 14.23
N LYS A 31 12.92 7.17 13.68
CA LYS A 31 12.99 5.73 13.41
C LYS A 31 14.21 5.51 12.53
N LYS A 32 15.16 4.70 12.99
CA LYS A 32 16.26 4.25 12.15
C LYS A 32 15.62 3.60 10.93
N LYS A 33 15.98 4.03 9.73
CA LYS A 33 15.55 3.37 8.50
C LYS A 33 16.07 1.94 8.58
N THR A 34 15.19 0.97 8.84
CA THR A 34 15.55 -0.43 8.70
C THR A 34 15.87 -0.66 7.23
N ARG A 35 17.08 -1.16 6.96
CA ARG A 35 17.45 -1.54 5.60
C ARG A 35 16.46 -2.61 5.17
N ALA A 36 15.73 -2.37 4.08
CA ALA A 36 14.81 -3.35 3.57
C ALA A 36 15.60 -4.62 3.22
N GLU A 37 15.13 -5.76 3.71
CA GLU A 37 15.81 -7.03 3.46
C GLU A 37 15.73 -7.38 1.98
N LYS A 38 16.84 -7.90 1.45
CA LYS A 38 16.87 -8.39 0.07
C LYS A 38 15.97 -9.62 -0.02
N ARG A 39 15.08 -9.65 -1.01
CA ARG A 39 14.23 -10.83 -1.27
C ARG A 39 14.48 -11.35 -2.68
N ILE A 40 14.70 -12.67 -2.80
CA ILE A 40 14.80 -13.36 -4.09
C ILE A 40 13.44 -13.28 -4.79
N ARG A 41 13.44 -12.96 -6.09
CA ARG A 41 12.20 -12.80 -6.87
C ARG A 41 11.67 -14.15 -7.35
N THR A 42 11.24 -15.01 -6.44
CA THR A 42 10.79 -16.39 -6.76
C THR A 42 9.68 -16.46 -7.81
N TRP A 43 8.85 -15.42 -7.94
CA TRP A 43 7.83 -15.30 -8.98
C TRP A 43 8.39 -15.22 -10.42
N LYS A 44 9.70 -14.98 -10.60
CA LYS A 44 10.38 -15.04 -11.90
C LYS A 44 10.82 -16.45 -12.30
N LEU A 45 10.70 -17.42 -11.39
CA LEU A 45 11.06 -18.80 -11.68
C LEU A 45 10.06 -19.35 -12.70
N THR A 46 10.53 -19.54 -13.94
CA THR A 46 9.73 -20.07 -15.05
C THR A 46 10.31 -21.41 -15.44
N GLY A 47 9.51 -22.47 -15.29
CA GLY A 47 9.95 -23.85 -15.56
C GLY A 47 11.03 -24.37 -14.61
N GLU A 48 11.78 -25.39 -15.05
CA GLU A 48 12.76 -26.13 -14.24
C GLU A 48 14.20 -25.58 -14.34
N VAL A 49 14.36 -24.25 -14.45
CA VAL A 49 15.67 -23.62 -14.60
C VAL A 49 16.49 -23.76 -13.31
N GLY A 50 17.72 -24.29 -13.41
CA GLY A 50 18.63 -24.47 -12.27
C GLY A 50 18.52 -25.82 -11.55
N LYS A 51 17.56 -26.67 -11.93
CA LYS A 51 17.37 -28.02 -11.37
C LYS A 51 18.60 -28.91 -11.51
N ASP A 52 19.29 -28.86 -12.65
CA ASP A 52 20.50 -29.65 -12.90
C ASP A 52 21.67 -29.24 -12.01
N LYS A 53 21.80 -27.94 -11.71
CA LYS A 53 22.85 -27.42 -10.83
C LYS A 53 22.63 -27.90 -9.39
N VAL A 54 21.39 -27.84 -8.91
CA VAL A 54 21.01 -28.35 -7.58
C VAL A 54 21.21 -29.86 -7.50
N ASN A 55 20.76 -30.61 -8.52
CA ASN A 55 20.89 -32.07 -8.57
C ASN A 55 22.36 -32.53 -8.62
N ARG A 56 23.22 -31.81 -9.34
CA ARG A 56 24.65 -32.11 -9.40
C ARG A 56 25.33 -31.95 -8.04
N GLN A 57 25.01 -30.88 -7.32
CA GLN A 57 25.55 -30.64 -5.97
C GLN A 57 25.01 -31.68 -4.97
N LEU A 58 23.73 -32.01 -5.03
CA LEU A 58 23.13 -33.03 -4.17
C LEU A 58 23.80 -34.40 -4.31
N ARG A 59 24.25 -34.76 -5.52
CA ARG A 59 24.94 -36.03 -5.81
C ARG A 59 26.42 -36.04 -5.39
N ALA A 60 27.02 -34.88 -5.11
CA ALA A 60 28.44 -34.75 -4.77
C ALA A 60 28.75 -35.06 -3.30
N HIS A 61 27.76 -35.03 -2.40
CA HIS A 61 27.96 -35.25 -0.97
C HIS A 61 27.98 -36.74 -0.63
N LYS A 62 29.15 -37.29 -0.30
CA LYS A 62 29.29 -38.70 0.10
C LYS A 62 29.49 -38.92 1.60
N GLU A 63 29.96 -37.94 2.38
CA GLU A 63 30.26 -38.15 3.81
C GLU A 63 29.99 -36.86 4.62
N GLN A 64 28.73 -36.65 5.01
CA GLN A 64 28.32 -35.49 5.82
C GLN A 64 27.18 -35.88 6.75
N THR A 65 27.11 -35.22 7.90
CA THR A 65 25.96 -35.29 8.80
C THR A 65 24.71 -34.70 8.15
N ALA A 66 23.53 -35.09 8.64
CA ALA A 66 22.28 -34.58 8.10
C ALA A 66 22.19 -33.04 8.14
N ASN A 67 22.72 -32.42 9.20
CA ASN A 67 22.66 -30.97 9.38
C ASN A 67 23.55 -30.23 8.37
N GLU A 68 24.75 -30.74 8.12
CA GLU A 68 25.66 -30.19 7.09
C GLU A 68 25.05 -30.29 5.70
N LYS A 69 24.43 -31.43 5.36
CA LYS A 69 23.70 -31.61 4.10
C LYS A 69 22.59 -30.57 3.92
N TRP A 70 21.85 -30.26 4.98
CA TRP A 70 20.78 -29.26 4.93
C TRP A 70 21.31 -27.83 4.75
N ILE A 71 22.41 -27.49 5.42
CA ILE A 71 23.06 -26.17 5.30
C ILE A 71 23.57 -25.98 3.86
N ASP A 72 24.26 -26.99 3.33
CA ASP A 72 24.81 -26.96 1.97
C ASP A 72 23.70 -26.89 0.92
N LEU A 73 22.66 -27.73 1.05
CA LEU A 73 21.51 -27.70 0.15
C LEU A 73 20.82 -26.33 0.17
N LYS A 74 20.61 -25.76 1.36
CA LYS A 74 20.03 -24.41 1.50
C LYS A 74 20.90 -23.37 0.82
N GLY A 75 22.22 -23.44 0.97
CA GLY A 75 23.18 -22.55 0.31
C GLY A 75 23.07 -22.63 -1.21
N VAL A 76 23.12 -23.85 -1.76
CA VAL A 76 23.03 -24.09 -3.21
C VAL A 76 21.70 -23.62 -3.77
N LEU A 77 20.59 -23.87 -3.08
CA LEU A 77 19.26 -23.42 -3.49
C LEU A 77 19.17 -21.89 -3.52
N LEU A 78 19.64 -21.21 -2.47
CA LEU A 78 19.60 -19.76 -2.39
C LEU A 78 20.51 -19.09 -3.43
N CYS A 79 21.73 -19.60 -3.62
CA CYS A 79 22.65 -19.09 -4.65
C CYS A 79 22.07 -19.29 -6.06
N THR A 80 21.57 -20.50 -6.36
CA THR A 80 20.98 -20.79 -7.68
C THR A 80 19.74 -19.93 -7.92
N ALA A 81 18.89 -19.75 -6.89
CA ALA A 81 17.71 -18.91 -7.00
C ALA A 81 18.06 -17.41 -7.13
N GLU A 82 19.11 -16.93 -6.47
CA GLU A 82 19.63 -15.57 -6.65
C GLU A 82 20.21 -15.37 -8.05
N GLU A 83 20.93 -16.34 -8.60
CA GLU A 83 21.45 -16.27 -9.97
C GLU A 83 20.33 -16.25 -11.02
N VAL A 84 19.34 -17.15 -10.90
CA VAL A 84 18.25 -17.28 -11.88
C VAL A 84 17.24 -16.15 -11.76
N CYS A 85 16.77 -15.86 -10.53
CA CYS A 85 15.67 -14.91 -10.32
C CYS A 85 16.15 -13.49 -10.00
N GLY A 86 17.40 -13.32 -9.58
CA GLY A 86 17.93 -12.08 -9.02
C GLY A 86 17.30 -11.70 -7.68
N THR A 87 17.90 -10.70 -7.03
CA THR A 87 17.40 -10.14 -5.77
C THR A 87 16.74 -8.78 -5.95
N SER A 88 15.69 -8.52 -5.16
CA SER A 88 15.10 -7.20 -5.02
C SER A 88 15.79 -6.44 -3.90
N LYS A 89 15.97 -5.12 -4.07
CA LYS A 89 16.61 -4.23 -3.08
C LYS A 89 15.73 -3.93 -1.86
N GLY A 90 14.49 -4.43 -1.84
CA GLY A 90 13.48 -4.07 -0.86
C GLY A 90 13.09 -2.60 -0.99
N GLY A 91 11.94 -2.33 -1.62
CA GLY A 91 11.41 -0.98 -1.78
C GLY A 91 10.15 -0.77 -0.95
N LYS A 92 9.83 0.48 -0.61
CA LYS A 92 8.47 0.83 -0.19
C LYS A 92 7.53 0.37 -1.31
N LYS A 93 6.49 -0.37 -0.95
CA LYS A 93 5.32 -0.55 -1.82
C LYS A 93 4.84 0.87 -2.11
N ILE A 94 5.02 1.35 -3.34
CA ILE A 94 4.41 2.61 -3.75
C ILE A 94 2.91 2.38 -3.58
N ASP A 95 2.25 3.24 -2.80
CA ASP A 95 0.81 3.16 -2.65
C ASP A 95 0.20 3.25 -4.04
N LYS A 96 -0.45 2.17 -4.44
CA LYS A 96 -1.10 2.02 -5.75
C LYS A 96 -2.42 2.78 -5.76
N GLU A 97 -2.40 4.04 -5.36
CA GLU A 97 -3.56 4.93 -5.48
C GLU A 97 -3.59 5.54 -6.89
N THR A 98 -3.56 4.69 -7.91
CA THR A 98 -3.66 5.08 -9.33
C THR A 98 -5.02 5.75 -9.64
N TRP A 99 -6.02 5.56 -8.78
CA TRP A 99 -7.35 6.14 -8.93
C TRP A 99 -7.46 7.61 -8.45
N TRP A 100 -6.40 8.20 -7.86
CA TRP A 100 -6.43 9.56 -7.31
C TRP A 100 -6.04 10.64 -8.35
N SER A 101 -6.85 10.76 -9.41
CA SER A 101 -6.61 11.72 -10.50
C SER A 101 -6.94 13.17 -10.11
N GLU A 102 -6.43 14.14 -10.89
CA GLU A 102 -6.76 15.56 -10.74
C GLU A 102 -8.28 15.82 -10.84
N GLU A 103 -8.99 15.05 -11.68
CA GLU A 103 -10.45 15.11 -11.81
C GLU A 103 -11.15 14.70 -10.51
N VAL A 104 -10.74 13.59 -9.91
CA VAL A 104 -11.27 13.12 -8.62
C VAL A 104 -11.00 14.14 -7.53
N GLN A 105 -9.81 14.75 -7.53
CA GLN A 105 -9.45 15.81 -6.57
C GLN A 105 -10.31 17.06 -6.75
N ALA A 106 -10.55 17.50 -7.99
CA ALA A 106 -11.38 18.67 -8.29
C ALA A 106 -12.83 18.45 -7.83
N LEU A 107 -13.42 17.29 -8.09
CA LEU A 107 -14.78 16.95 -7.66
C LEU A 107 -14.88 16.80 -6.13
N MET A 108 -13.87 16.23 -5.49
CA MET A 108 -13.79 16.17 -4.02
C MET A 108 -13.62 17.57 -3.40
N LYS A 109 -12.94 18.49 -4.08
CA LYS A 109 -12.81 19.89 -3.64
C LYS A 109 -14.15 20.62 -3.72
N LYS A 110 -14.87 20.52 -4.86
CA LYS A 110 -16.22 21.10 -5.02
C LYS A 110 -17.16 20.62 -3.93
N LYS A 111 -17.28 19.31 -3.75
CA LYS A 111 -18.07 18.69 -2.68
C LYS A 111 -17.75 19.28 -1.31
N LYS A 112 -16.47 19.46 -0.98
CA LYS A 112 -16.05 20.06 0.31
C LYS A 112 -16.45 21.54 0.43
N GLU A 113 -16.38 22.29 -0.66
CA GLU A 113 -16.76 23.70 -0.70
C GLU A 113 -18.26 23.89 -0.56
N ALA A 114 -19.08 23.13 -1.29
CA ALA A 114 -20.53 23.17 -1.13
C ALA A 114 -20.96 22.79 0.29
N PHE A 115 -20.36 21.75 0.88
CA PHE A 115 -20.66 21.36 2.27
C PHE A 115 -20.31 22.48 3.27
N LYS A 116 -19.19 23.19 3.07
CA LYS A 116 -18.81 24.34 3.90
C LYS A 116 -19.73 25.55 3.70
N ASN A 117 -20.21 25.79 2.49
CA ASN A 117 -21.15 26.87 2.19
C ASN A 117 -22.49 26.60 2.88
N TRP A 118 -23.01 25.38 2.74
CA TRP A 118 -24.22 24.95 3.44
C TRP A 118 -24.10 25.02 4.97
N GLN A 119 -22.95 24.65 5.54
CA GLN A 119 -22.71 24.80 6.99
C GLN A 119 -22.76 26.27 7.45
N ARG A 120 -22.45 27.24 6.56
CA ARG A 120 -22.45 28.67 6.88
C ARG A 120 -23.79 29.35 6.63
N GLU A 121 -24.45 29.01 5.53
CA GLU A 121 -25.61 29.77 5.01
C GLU A 121 -26.97 29.13 5.37
N GLY A 122 -27.01 27.85 5.75
CA GLY A 122 -28.25 27.16 6.09
C GLY A 122 -29.02 26.62 4.87
N THR A 123 -30.22 26.09 5.12
CA THR A 123 -30.96 25.04 4.39
C THR A 123 -31.09 25.15 2.85
N ASP A 124 -31.00 26.34 2.26
CA ASP A 124 -31.32 26.57 0.86
C ASP A 124 -30.35 25.90 -0.13
N GLN A 125 -29.10 25.63 0.29
CA GLN A 125 -28.08 24.98 -0.53
C GLN A 125 -28.05 23.45 -0.42
N LEU A 126 -28.95 22.85 0.37
CA LEU A 126 -28.90 21.42 0.67
C LEU A 126 -28.98 20.53 -0.59
N LYS A 127 -29.78 20.94 -1.59
CA LYS A 127 -29.93 20.21 -2.87
C LYS A 127 -28.63 20.19 -3.67
N GLU A 128 -27.90 21.30 -3.70
CA GLU A 128 -26.63 21.42 -4.42
C GLU A 128 -25.54 20.58 -3.77
N VAL A 129 -25.46 20.61 -2.44
CA VAL A 129 -24.57 19.76 -1.65
C VAL A 129 -24.80 18.28 -1.94
N PHE A 130 -26.06 17.82 -1.94
CA PHE A 130 -26.38 16.43 -2.29
C PHE A 130 -25.97 16.06 -3.72
N LYS A 131 -26.11 16.98 -4.68
CA LYS A 131 -25.72 16.76 -6.07
C LYS A 131 -24.21 16.58 -6.20
N GLU A 132 -23.44 17.52 -5.67
CA GLU A 132 -21.97 17.47 -5.72
C GLU A 132 -21.41 16.26 -4.96
N LYS A 133 -22.03 15.92 -3.83
CA LYS A 133 -21.71 14.69 -3.08
C LYS A 133 -21.88 13.43 -3.93
N LYS A 134 -22.97 13.35 -4.71
CA LYS A 134 -23.26 12.21 -5.58
C LYS A 134 -22.26 12.14 -6.74
N GLU A 135 -21.92 13.28 -7.34
CA GLU A 135 -20.94 13.38 -8.42
C GLU A 135 -19.54 12.95 -7.96
N ALA A 136 -19.06 13.44 -6.83
CA ALA A 136 -17.78 13.03 -6.28
C ALA A 136 -17.74 11.53 -5.94
N LYS A 137 -18.81 10.97 -5.36
CA LYS A 137 -18.90 9.52 -5.09
C LYS A 137 -18.85 8.69 -6.37
N ARG A 138 -19.54 9.13 -7.43
CA ARG A 138 -19.53 8.46 -8.74
C ARG A 138 -18.15 8.49 -9.38
N ALA A 139 -17.48 9.64 -9.37
CA ALA A 139 -16.14 9.78 -9.92
C ALA A 139 -15.12 8.88 -9.18
N VAL A 140 -15.16 8.83 -7.85
CA VAL A 140 -14.31 7.92 -7.07
C VAL A 140 -14.60 6.46 -7.39
N ALA A 141 -15.88 6.07 -7.51
CA ALA A 141 -16.25 4.70 -7.87
C ALA A 141 -15.74 4.33 -9.27
N LYS A 142 -15.91 5.22 -10.25
CA LYS A 142 -15.45 5.03 -11.63
C LYS A 142 -13.93 4.95 -11.72
N ALA A 143 -13.21 5.87 -11.07
CA ALA A 143 -11.75 5.87 -11.06
C ALA A 143 -11.17 4.63 -10.38
N LYS A 144 -11.83 4.12 -9.33
CA LYS A 144 -11.46 2.83 -8.74
C LYS A 144 -11.69 1.68 -9.70
N GLU A 145 -12.83 1.62 -10.37
CA GLU A 145 -13.15 0.59 -11.35
C GLU A 145 -12.15 0.58 -12.52
N GLU A 146 -11.84 1.74 -13.09
CA GLU A 146 -10.83 1.90 -14.15
C GLU A 146 -9.44 1.51 -13.66
N GLY A 147 -9.07 1.98 -12.48
CA GLY A 147 -7.82 1.61 -11.83
C GLY A 147 -7.70 0.12 -11.50
N TYR A 148 -8.79 -0.66 -11.46
CA TYR A 148 -8.73 -2.12 -11.37
C TYR A 148 -8.65 -2.79 -12.75
N LYS A 149 -9.30 -2.22 -13.78
CA LYS A 149 -9.29 -2.73 -15.16
C LYS A 149 -7.92 -2.64 -15.81
N GLU A 150 -7.13 -1.58 -15.56
CA GLU A 150 -5.78 -1.43 -16.12
C GLU A 150 -4.78 -2.53 -15.68
N TYR A 151 -5.13 -3.34 -14.68
CA TYR A 151 -4.26 -4.42 -14.16
C TYR A 151 -4.82 -5.84 -14.37
N THR A 152 -5.90 -6.00 -15.13
CA THR A 152 -6.44 -7.32 -15.56
C THR A 152 -6.01 -7.62 -16.99
#